data_AF-A0A9X8EAE9-F1
#
_entry.id   AF-A0A9X8EAE9-F1
#
_cell.length_a   1.000
_cell.length_b   1.000
_cell.length_c   1.000
_cell.angle_alpha   90.00
_cell.angle_beta   90.00
_cell.angle_gamma   90.00
#
_symmetry.space_group_name_H-M   'P 1'
#
loop_
_entity.id
_entity.type
_entity.pdbx_description
1 polymer ?
#
loop_
_entity_poly.entity_id
_entity_poly.type
_entity_poly.pdbx_seq_one_letter_code
_entity_poly.pdbx_strand_id
1 'polypeptide(L)'
;EVRVHLATETTVYGLDVWNYNKSAEDTYRGVKSAIVLIDNVVVATVALRKAPGHALFDFKQSIVLGEWALYRSLSTSSGVSSTYKTHVLKQDYEPPLLPSGFLFKVAALPTGLADVQVKQDIRVVQNLFQGINNTWDAAEAWLAPLASSLGQCDGNVVFAMFDTPVTVSMIKIYNYSKTPDRGAREIEIYVDDLKVYMGSLRQAPPSPGVTRLGKVQQGVEFGQPILFTLNPAQVEVHEKRKVVYCGSEDQDVLCINEGQVVIESKAMHRAPDPGAEGVVVDLDKRPTTAMCRT
;
A
#
# COMPACT_ATOMS: atom_id res chain seq x y z
N GLU A 1 -34.81 4.60 5.47
CA GLU A 1 -35.32 4.32 4.11
C GLU A 1 -35.41 5.66 3.37
N VAL A 2 -34.94 5.72 2.13
CA VAL A 2 -35.06 6.90 1.26
C VAL A 2 -35.97 6.53 0.10
N ARG A 3 -37.03 7.29 -0.13
CA ARG A 3 -37.98 7.08 -1.24
C ARG A 3 -37.93 8.26 -2.18
N VAL A 4 -37.85 7.97 -3.47
CA VAL A 4 -37.90 8.96 -4.54
C VAL A 4 -39.10 8.64 -5.41
N HIS A 5 -40.04 9.58 -5.51
CA HIS A 5 -41.20 9.46 -6.38
C HIS A 5 -40.92 10.20 -7.69
N LEU A 6 -40.98 9.48 -8.82
CA LEU A 6 -40.86 10.07 -10.15
C LEU A 6 -42.25 10.42 -10.66
N ALA A 7 -42.43 11.64 -11.17
CA ALA A 7 -43.75 12.14 -11.59
C ALA A 7 -44.31 11.44 -12.84
N THR A 8 -43.43 10.81 -13.62
CA THR A 8 -43.73 10.12 -14.87
C THR A 8 -42.90 8.83 -14.95
N GLU A 9 -43.39 7.87 -15.73
CA GLU A 9 -42.61 6.66 -16.04
C GLU A 9 -41.25 7.05 -16.63
N THR A 10 -40.18 6.63 -15.95
CA THR A 10 -38.81 7.06 -16.26
C THR A 10 -37.88 5.87 -16.14
N THR A 11 -37.03 5.67 -17.13
CA THR A 11 -35.98 4.65 -17.09
C THR A 11 -34.85 5.09 -16.16
N VAL A 12 -34.55 4.27 -15.16
CA VAL A 12 -33.45 4.53 -14.19
C VAL A 12 -32.24 3.66 -14.56
N TYR A 13 -31.14 4.31 -14.95
CA TYR A 13 -29.89 3.61 -15.29
C TYR A 13 -29.01 3.30 -14.08
N GLY A 14 -29.09 4.12 -13.04
CA GLY A 14 -28.17 4.06 -11.92
C GLY A 14 -28.47 5.08 -10.83
N LEU A 15 -27.65 5.07 -9.80
CA LEU A 15 -27.66 6.04 -8.71
C LEU A 15 -26.23 6.42 -8.32
N ASP A 16 -26.04 7.71 -8.07
CA ASP A 16 -24.82 8.26 -7.50
C ASP A 16 -24.99 8.42 -5.99
N VAL A 17 -24.05 7.90 -5.21
CA VAL A 17 -24.12 7.89 -3.75
C VAL A 17 -22.92 8.62 -3.16
N TRP A 18 -23.19 9.55 -2.27
CA TRP A 18 -22.20 10.13 -1.37
C TRP A 18 -22.49 9.64 0.05
N ASN A 19 -21.53 8.90 0.62
CA ASN A 19 -21.67 8.36 1.97
C ASN A 19 -21.26 9.41 3.03
N TYR A 20 -21.54 9.13 4.31
CA TYR A 20 -21.27 10.06 5.42
C TYR A 20 -19.77 10.43 5.52
N ASN A 21 -19.44 11.73 5.42
CA ASN A 21 -18.06 12.19 5.18
C ASN A 21 -17.57 13.30 6.13
N LYS A 22 -17.97 13.28 7.42
CA LYS A 22 -17.63 14.37 8.35
C LYS A 22 -16.14 14.42 8.74
N SER A 23 -15.53 13.29 9.09
CA SER A 23 -14.09 13.12 9.36
C SER A 23 -13.68 11.68 9.08
N ALA A 24 -12.37 11.38 9.06
CA ALA A 24 -11.87 10.02 8.85
C ALA A 24 -12.44 9.02 9.88
N GLU A 25 -12.63 9.45 11.13
CA GLU A 25 -13.20 8.65 12.22
C GLU A 25 -14.72 8.53 12.11
N ASP A 26 -15.39 9.60 11.68
CA ASP A 26 -16.84 9.67 11.61
C ASP A 26 -17.42 8.88 10.41
N THR A 27 -16.62 8.64 9.37
CA THR A 27 -17.05 7.96 8.13
C THR A 27 -17.55 6.52 8.33
N TYR A 28 -17.21 5.87 9.43
CA TYR A 28 -17.75 4.55 9.79
C TYR A 28 -19.26 4.54 10.08
N ARG A 29 -19.85 5.72 10.28
CA ARG A 29 -21.29 5.91 10.49
C ARG A 29 -22.10 5.85 9.18
N GLY A 30 -21.40 5.80 8.04
CA GLY A 30 -21.99 5.66 6.72
C GLY A 30 -22.69 4.31 6.51
N VAL A 31 -23.48 4.25 5.43
CA VAL A 31 -24.18 3.03 5.03
C VAL A 31 -23.18 2.05 4.43
N LYS A 32 -23.21 0.78 4.86
CA LYS A 32 -22.31 -0.29 4.34
C LYS A 32 -22.90 -1.05 3.16
N SER A 33 -24.22 -1.25 3.18
CA SER A 33 -24.95 -1.87 2.09
C SER A 33 -26.33 -1.26 1.95
N ALA A 34 -26.85 -1.24 0.74
CA ALA A 34 -28.19 -0.78 0.45
C ALA A 34 -28.92 -1.79 -0.43
N ILE A 35 -30.24 -1.87 -0.26
CA ILE A 35 -31.12 -2.62 -1.15
C ILE A 35 -31.80 -1.57 -2.03
N VAL A 36 -31.70 -1.72 -3.34
CA VAL A 36 -32.35 -0.85 -4.31
C VAL A 36 -33.64 -1.52 -4.76
N LEU A 37 -34.75 -0.82 -4.59
CA LEU A 37 -36.06 -1.26 -5.04
C LEU A 37 -36.60 -0.32 -6.11
N ILE A 38 -37.17 -0.88 -7.17
CA ILE A 38 -37.98 -0.17 -8.17
C ILE A 38 -39.39 -0.75 -8.07
N ASP A 39 -40.38 0.09 -7.80
CA ASP A 39 -41.78 -0.33 -7.62
C ASP A 39 -41.96 -1.50 -6.63
N ASN A 40 -41.24 -1.44 -5.50
CA ASN A 40 -41.17 -2.47 -4.46
C ASN A 40 -40.54 -3.80 -4.88
N VAL A 41 -39.96 -3.88 -6.09
CA VAL A 41 -39.18 -5.04 -6.55
C VAL A 41 -37.70 -4.78 -6.28
N VAL A 42 -37.05 -5.70 -5.58
CA VAL A 42 -35.59 -5.61 -5.34
C VAL A 42 -34.85 -5.82 -6.67
N VAL A 43 -34.16 -4.79 -7.14
CA VAL A 43 -33.37 -4.84 -8.38
C VAL A 43 -31.89 -5.04 -8.12
N ALA A 44 -31.37 -4.56 -6.98
CA ALA A 44 -29.97 -4.73 -6.61
C ALA A 44 -29.77 -4.75 -5.09
N THR A 45 -28.75 -5.46 -4.64
CA THR A 45 -28.17 -5.32 -3.29
C THR A 45 -26.75 -4.84 -3.45
N VAL A 46 -26.49 -3.62 -2.98
CA VAL A 46 -25.26 -2.88 -3.24
C VAL A 46 -24.40 -2.75 -2.00
N ALA A 47 -23.09 -3.00 -2.13
CA ALA A 47 -22.12 -2.62 -1.12
C ALA A 47 -21.68 -1.17 -1.39
N LEU A 48 -21.65 -0.37 -0.33
CA LEU A 48 -21.38 1.06 -0.40
C LEU A 48 -20.01 1.36 0.20
N ARG A 49 -19.21 2.12 -0.56
CA ARG A 49 -17.88 2.54 -0.19
C ARG A 49 -17.95 3.50 1.01
N LYS A 50 -17.02 3.32 1.94
CA LYS A 50 -16.78 4.28 3.03
C LYS A 50 -16.27 5.60 2.43
N ALA A 51 -16.78 6.73 2.91
CA ALA A 51 -16.29 8.02 2.45
C ALA A 51 -14.87 8.30 2.98
N PRO A 52 -14.06 9.14 2.30
CA PRO A 52 -12.64 9.32 2.64
C PRO A 52 -12.36 10.14 3.92
N GLY A 53 -13.37 10.82 4.48
CA GLY A 53 -13.23 11.71 5.65
C GLY A 53 -12.78 13.13 5.32
N HIS A 54 -12.64 13.47 4.04
CA HIS A 54 -12.29 14.80 3.54
C HIS A 54 -12.90 15.03 2.14
N ALA A 55 -12.92 16.27 1.64
CA ALA A 55 -13.49 16.61 0.33
C ALA A 55 -12.44 17.10 -0.68
N LEU A 56 -11.22 16.55 -0.63
CA LEU A 56 -10.13 16.90 -1.55
C LEU A 56 -10.39 16.49 -3.02
N PHE A 57 -11.31 15.54 -3.23
CA PHE A 57 -11.75 15.06 -4.52
C PHE A 57 -13.24 14.65 -4.44
N ASP A 58 -13.89 14.48 -5.60
CA ASP A 58 -15.22 13.89 -5.65
C ASP A 58 -15.16 12.39 -5.34
N PHE A 59 -15.79 11.99 -4.23
CA PHE A 59 -15.78 10.62 -3.71
C PHE A 59 -17.08 9.86 -3.99
N LYS A 60 -17.92 10.41 -4.88
CA LYS A 60 -19.13 9.78 -5.39
C LYS A 60 -18.92 8.33 -5.79
N GLN A 61 -19.83 7.44 -5.38
CA GLN A 61 -19.89 6.08 -5.87
C GLN A 61 -21.03 5.95 -6.88
N SER A 62 -20.70 5.57 -8.11
CA SER A 62 -21.69 5.36 -9.17
C SER A 62 -22.15 3.90 -9.17
N ILE A 63 -23.46 3.66 -9.13
CA ILE A 63 -24.06 2.32 -9.17
C ILE A 63 -24.89 2.22 -10.44
N VAL A 64 -24.52 1.33 -11.36
CA VAL A 64 -25.22 1.11 -12.63
C VAL A 64 -26.15 -0.09 -12.52
N LEU A 65 -27.47 0.11 -12.50
CA LEU A 65 -28.43 -0.96 -12.18
C LEU A 65 -28.47 -2.10 -13.23
N GLY A 66 -28.10 -1.83 -14.49
CA GLY A 66 -28.08 -2.84 -15.55
C GLY A 66 -27.00 -3.92 -15.41
N GLU A 67 -25.87 -3.60 -14.78
CA GLU A 67 -24.73 -4.53 -14.62
C GLU A 67 -24.80 -5.35 -13.32
N TRP A 68 -25.62 -4.92 -12.36
CA TRP A 68 -25.70 -5.50 -11.02
C TRP A 68 -26.34 -6.88 -10.95
N ALA A 69 -27.05 -7.31 -12.00
CA ALA A 69 -27.47 -8.69 -12.17
C ALA A 69 -26.27 -9.67 -12.30
N LEU A 70 -25.12 -9.21 -12.81
CA LEU A 70 -23.91 -10.04 -12.99
C LEU A 70 -23.11 -10.20 -11.68
N TYR A 71 -23.11 -9.19 -10.81
CA TYR A 71 -22.32 -9.18 -9.57
C TYR A 71 -22.89 -10.06 -8.44
N ARG A 72 -24.16 -10.46 -8.52
CA ARG A 72 -24.76 -11.46 -7.60
C ARG A 72 -23.95 -12.77 -7.57
N SER A 73 -23.22 -13.08 -8.64
CA SER A 73 -22.39 -14.28 -8.76
C SER A 73 -20.98 -14.15 -8.18
N LEU A 74 -20.48 -12.93 -7.93
CA LEU A 74 -19.11 -12.70 -7.46
C LEU A 74 -19.02 -12.52 -5.93
N SER A 75 -20.15 -12.23 -5.27
CA SER A 75 -20.22 -12.02 -3.83
C SER A 75 -20.43 -13.29 -2.99
N THR A 76 -20.33 -14.48 -3.60
CA THR A 76 -20.04 -15.70 -2.82
C THR A 76 -18.54 -15.88 -2.68
N SER A 77 -17.85 -14.88 -2.12
CA SER A 77 -16.67 -15.20 -1.33
C SER A 77 -17.19 -15.82 -0.04
N SER A 78 -17.48 -17.13 -0.11
CA SER A 78 -17.48 -18.02 1.06
C SER A 78 -16.36 -17.55 1.96
N GLY A 79 -16.69 -17.20 3.21
CA GLY A 79 -15.79 -16.52 4.14
C GLY A 79 -14.35 -16.98 3.92
N VAL A 80 -13.50 -16.03 3.51
CA VAL A 80 -12.10 -16.30 3.18
C VAL A 80 -11.53 -17.02 4.38
N SER A 81 -11.44 -18.35 4.27
CA SER A 81 -10.64 -19.13 5.18
C SER A 81 -9.26 -18.58 4.97
N SER A 82 -8.75 -17.89 6.00
CA SER A 82 -7.36 -17.49 6.17
C SER A 82 -6.49 -18.73 6.07
N THR A 83 -6.35 -19.26 4.86
CA THR A 83 -5.47 -20.36 4.54
C THR A 83 -4.19 -19.72 4.08
N TYR A 84 -3.40 -19.34 5.09
CA TYR A 84 -1.98 -19.06 4.97
C TYR A 84 -1.32 -20.27 4.29
N LYS A 85 -0.68 -20.06 3.14
CA LYS A 85 0.19 -21.05 2.52
C LYS A 85 1.47 -20.38 2.05
N THR A 86 2.23 -19.87 3.01
CA THR A 86 3.55 -19.26 2.80
C THR A 86 4.64 -20.31 2.83
N HIS A 87 4.71 -21.12 1.77
CA HIS A 87 5.91 -21.91 1.46
C HIS A 87 6.41 -21.75 0.03
N VAL A 88 5.66 -21.10 -0.88
CA VAL A 88 6.04 -20.95 -2.30
C VAL A 88 6.67 -19.60 -2.61
N LEU A 89 6.33 -18.55 -1.86
CA LEU A 89 6.78 -17.18 -2.04
C LEU A 89 7.56 -16.70 -0.81
N LYS A 90 8.75 -16.12 -1.02
CA LYS A 90 9.53 -15.47 0.03
C LYS A 90 9.32 -13.95 -0.12
N GLN A 91 8.41 -13.37 0.66
CA GLN A 91 8.10 -11.93 0.71
C GLN A 91 8.27 -11.41 2.14
N ASP A 92 8.54 -10.11 2.28
CA ASP A 92 8.82 -9.47 3.57
C ASP A 92 7.65 -9.53 4.55
N TYR A 93 6.43 -9.54 4.02
CA TYR A 93 5.19 -9.72 4.74
C TYR A 93 4.49 -10.96 4.20
N GLU A 94 3.65 -11.60 5.01
CA GLU A 94 2.73 -12.65 4.59
C GLU A 94 1.40 -12.00 4.19
N PRO A 95 1.21 -11.60 2.91
CA PRO A 95 0.03 -10.86 2.52
C PRO A 95 -1.20 -11.77 2.50
N PRO A 96 -2.40 -11.23 2.76
CA PRO A 96 -3.64 -11.99 2.55
C PRO A 96 -3.79 -12.37 1.07
N LEU A 97 -4.45 -13.50 0.82
CA LEU A 97 -4.76 -13.94 -0.53
C LEU A 97 -5.94 -13.15 -1.10
N LEU A 98 -5.71 -12.57 -2.28
CA LEU A 98 -6.69 -11.88 -3.11
C LEU A 98 -7.50 -10.83 -2.31
N PRO A 99 -6.83 -9.88 -1.62
CA PRO A 99 -7.54 -8.86 -0.86
C PRO A 99 -8.44 -8.09 -1.81
N SER A 100 -9.65 -7.85 -1.34
CA SER A 100 -10.73 -7.28 -2.14
C SER A 100 -11.39 -6.15 -1.37
N GLY A 101 -11.63 -5.03 -2.06
CA GLY A 101 -12.20 -3.85 -1.43
C GLY A 101 -12.46 -2.73 -2.42
N PHE A 102 -13.00 -1.62 -1.92
CA PHE A 102 -13.33 -0.44 -2.70
C PHE A 102 -12.21 0.58 -2.75
N LEU A 103 -11.36 0.61 -1.71
CA LEU A 103 -10.31 1.58 -1.53
C LEU A 103 -8.98 0.87 -1.38
N PHE A 104 -8.03 1.23 -2.23
CA PHE A 104 -6.64 0.87 -2.11
C PHE A 104 -5.85 2.10 -1.73
N LYS A 105 -5.17 2.04 -0.59
CA LYS A 105 -4.26 3.10 -0.12
C LYS A 105 -2.85 2.56 -0.16
N VAL A 106 -1.97 3.28 -0.85
CA VAL A 106 -0.54 2.98 -0.92
C VAL A 106 0.22 4.14 -0.28
N ALA A 107 0.94 3.87 0.79
CA ALA A 107 1.81 4.84 1.45
C ALA A 107 3.28 4.49 1.17
N ALA A 108 4.08 5.49 0.80
CA ALA A 108 5.49 5.32 0.45
C ALA A 108 6.39 6.23 1.31
N LEU A 109 7.49 5.66 1.80
CA LEU A 109 8.49 6.29 2.67
C LEU A 109 9.91 6.03 2.12
N PRO A 110 10.93 6.87 2.38
CA PRO A 110 10.88 8.12 3.12
C PRO A 110 10.19 9.23 2.32
N THR A 111 9.83 10.28 3.04
CA THR A 111 9.37 11.54 2.48
C THR A 111 10.46 12.09 1.55
N GLY A 112 10.19 12.25 0.24
CA GLY A 112 11.17 12.69 -0.77
C GLY A 112 11.20 14.20 -1.01
N LEU A 113 12.36 14.82 -1.29
CA LEU A 113 12.68 16.28 -1.23
C LEU A 113 11.69 17.36 -1.72
N ALA A 114 11.69 18.49 -1.00
CA ALA A 114 11.07 19.75 -1.38
C ALA A 114 12.06 20.58 -2.20
N ASP A 115 11.64 20.92 -3.40
CA ASP A 115 11.54 22.28 -3.94
C ASP A 115 11.31 22.06 -5.42
N VAL A 116 10.11 22.34 -5.92
CA VAL A 116 9.96 23.29 -7.02
C VAL A 116 8.50 23.74 -7.08
N GLN A 117 8.26 25.03 -6.87
CA GLN A 117 7.12 25.70 -7.50
C GLN A 117 7.34 25.73 -9.03
N VAL A 118 7.23 24.60 -9.73
CA VAL A 118 7.04 24.65 -11.19
C VAL A 118 5.54 24.72 -11.40
N LYS A 119 5.03 25.86 -11.87
CA LYS A 119 3.63 26.02 -12.27
C LYS A 119 3.19 25.08 -13.41
N GLN A 120 4.04 24.15 -13.86
CA GLN A 120 3.83 23.20 -14.98
C GLN A 120 4.76 21.96 -14.85
N ASP A 121 4.86 21.32 -13.69
CA ASP A 121 5.56 20.02 -13.61
C ASP A 121 4.73 18.94 -14.34
N ILE A 122 5.35 18.25 -15.30
CA ILE A 122 4.72 17.17 -16.08
C ILE A 122 4.65 15.85 -15.31
N ARG A 123 5.31 15.75 -14.15
CA ARG A 123 5.41 14.54 -13.34
C ARG A 123 4.22 14.36 -12.41
N VAL A 124 3.06 14.18 -13.01
CA VAL A 124 1.77 14.17 -12.35
C VAL A 124 1.34 12.76 -11.94
N VAL A 125 0.36 12.66 -11.02
CA VAL A 125 -0.13 11.38 -10.48
C VAL A 125 -0.68 10.44 -11.56
N GLN A 126 -1.20 10.99 -12.67
CA GLN A 126 -1.71 10.21 -13.80
C GLN A 126 -0.63 9.33 -14.44
N ASN A 127 0.64 9.72 -14.35
CA ASN A 127 1.76 8.96 -14.93
C ASN A 127 1.89 7.56 -14.30
N LEU A 128 1.41 7.37 -13.06
CA LEU A 128 1.36 6.05 -12.41
C LEU A 128 0.50 5.02 -13.16
N PHE A 129 -0.43 5.47 -14.02
CA PHE A 129 -1.47 4.62 -14.63
C PHE A 129 -1.42 4.56 -16.16
N GLN A 130 -0.43 5.19 -16.80
CA GLN A 130 -0.33 5.26 -18.27
C GLN A 130 0.35 4.03 -18.91
N GLY A 131 0.91 3.13 -18.10
CA GLY A 131 1.56 1.90 -18.57
C GLY A 131 2.99 2.10 -19.10
N ILE A 132 3.49 3.33 -19.16
CA ILE A 132 4.88 3.66 -19.51
C ILE A 132 5.76 3.44 -18.27
N ASN A 133 6.17 2.18 -18.08
CA ASN A 133 7.03 1.75 -16.98
C ASN A 133 8.43 1.39 -17.50
N ASN A 134 9.36 1.02 -16.60
CA ASN A 134 10.69 0.52 -16.99
C ASN A 134 11.45 1.54 -17.86
N THR A 135 11.56 2.78 -17.37
CA THR A 135 12.17 3.92 -18.08
C THR A 135 13.08 4.73 -17.17
N TRP A 136 14.12 5.33 -17.76
CA TRP A 136 14.96 6.35 -17.11
C TRP A 136 14.47 7.78 -17.37
N ASP A 137 13.43 7.94 -18.20
CA ASP A 137 12.84 9.24 -18.43
C ASP A 137 12.02 9.67 -17.21
N ALA A 138 12.48 10.75 -16.58
CA ALA A 138 11.82 11.30 -15.41
C ALA A 138 10.49 11.97 -15.74
N ALA A 139 10.25 12.35 -16.99
CA ALA A 139 8.98 12.94 -17.44
C ALA A 139 7.80 12.00 -17.23
N GLU A 140 8.05 10.69 -17.35
CA GLU A 140 7.07 9.61 -17.22
C GLU A 140 6.84 9.19 -15.76
N ALA A 141 7.52 9.80 -14.79
CA ALA A 141 7.34 9.49 -13.38
C ALA A 141 6.28 10.39 -12.74
N TRP A 142 5.72 9.97 -11.61
CA TRP A 142 5.07 10.88 -10.67
C TRP A 142 6.12 11.40 -9.67
N LEU A 143 6.15 12.72 -9.43
CA LEU A 143 6.95 13.30 -8.36
C LEU A 143 6.04 13.84 -7.27
N ALA A 144 6.04 13.16 -6.13
CA ALA A 144 5.35 13.63 -4.93
C ALA A 144 6.19 14.69 -4.18
N PRO A 145 5.56 15.70 -3.56
CA PRO A 145 6.23 16.63 -2.64
C PRO A 145 6.86 15.91 -1.43
N LEU A 146 7.71 16.64 -0.69
CA LEU A 146 8.24 16.16 0.58
C LEU A 146 7.18 16.22 1.66
N ALA A 147 6.58 15.08 1.99
CA ALA A 147 5.57 15.03 3.04
C ALA A 147 6.08 15.65 4.35
N SER A 148 7.36 15.45 4.74
CA SER A 148 7.93 16.11 5.93
C SER A 148 8.06 17.64 5.81
N SER A 149 8.28 18.19 4.62
CA SER A 149 8.24 19.65 4.40
C SER A 149 6.84 20.23 4.50
N LEU A 150 5.83 19.39 4.30
CA LEU A 150 4.43 19.73 4.42
C LEU A 150 3.89 19.43 5.83
N GLY A 151 4.76 19.05 6.78
CA GLY A 151 4.37 18.65 8.14
C GLY A 151 3.60 17.34 8.20
N GLN A 152 3.64 16.54 7.13
CA GLN A 152 2.92 15.28 6.99
C GLN A 152 3.84 14.12 7.38
N CYS A 153 3.52 13.48 8.50
CA CYS A 153 4.27 12.36 9.08
C CYS A 153 3.98 11.00 8.42
N ASP A 154 2.86 10.87 7.70
CA ASP A 154 2.38 9.61 7.14
C ASP A 154 2.97 9.24 5.77
N GLY A 155 3.96 10.00 5.28
CA GLY A 155 4.57 9.76 3.98
C GLY A 155 3.76 10.27 2.79
N ASN A 156 4.15 9.84 1.59
CA ASN A 156 3.40 10.13 0.37
C ASN A 156 2.33 9.07 0.16
N VAL A 157 1.06 9.48 0.08
CA VAL A 157 -0.09 8.57 0.03
C VAL A 157 -0.80 8.70 -1.30
N VAL A 158 -1.07 7.55 -1.94
CA VAL A 158 -1.90 7.41 -3.13
C VAL A 158 -3.17 6.65 -2.75
N PHE A 159 -4.32 7.21 -3.14
CA PHE A 159 -5.62 6.56 -3.02
C PHE A 159 -6.12 6.13 -4.41
N ALA A 160 -6.46 4.85 -4.56
CA ALA A 160 -7.20 4.34 -5.71
C ALA A 160 -8.58 3.86 -5.24
N MET A 161 -9.63 4.49 -5.75
CA MET A 161 -11.02 4.21 -5.40
C MET A 161 -11.75 3.57 -6.55
N PHE A 162 -12.57 2.58 -6.24
CA PHE A 162 -13.35 1.84 -7.22
C PHE A 162 -14.83 1.87 -6.86
N ASP A 163 -15.69 1.94 -7.87
CA ASP A 163 -17.15 1.96 -7.70
C ASP A 163 -17.71 0.57 -7.36
N THR A 164 -16.96 -0.47 -7.69
CA THR A 164 -17.18 -1.85 -7.29
C THR A 164 -15.98 -2.39 -6.50
N PRO A 165 -16.15 -3.38 -5.61
CA PRO A 165 -15.01 -4.06 -5.01
C PRO A 165 -14.09 -4.62 -6.10
N VAL A 166 -12.79 -4.34 -6.00
CA VAL A 166 -11.77 -4.90 -6.88
C VAL A 166 -10.94 -5.88 -6.08
N THR A 167 -10.60 -7.01 -6.68
CA THR A 167 -9.69 -8.00 -6.11
C THR A 167 -8.28 -7.77 -6.66
N VAL A 168 -7.29 -7.63 -5.78
CA VAL A 168 -5.90 -7.45 -6.19
C VAL A 168 -5.16 -8.79 -6.18
N SER A 169 -4.57 -9.13 -7.33
CA SER A 169 -3.72 -10.32 -7.47
C SER A 169 -2.23 -9.99 -7.34
N MET A 170 -1.83 -8.81 -7.81
CA MET A 170 -0.44 -8.36 -7.82
C MET A 170 -0.40 -6.83 -7.92
N ILE A 171 0.56 -6.22 -7.23
CA ILE A 171 0.96 -4.83 -7.45
C ILE A 171 2.43 -4.85 -7.87
N LYS A 172 2.77 -4.18 -8.96
CA LYS A 172 4.16 -4.07 -9.43
C LYS A 172 4.62 -2.63 -9.29
N ILE A 173 5.65 -2.41 -8.48
CA ILE A 173 6.17 -1.08 -8.18
C ILE A 173 7.39 -0.79 -9.06
N TYR A 174 7.41 0.39 -9.66
CA TYR A 174 8.52 0.92 -10.44
C TYR A 174 9.03 2.18 -9.74
N ASN A 175 10.25 2.13 -9.21
CA ASN A 175 10.79 3.22 -8.41
C ASN A 175 11.41 4.33 -9.26
N TYR A 176 11.65 5.51 -8.67
CA TYR A 176 12.16 6.67 -9.39
C TYR A 176 13.62 6.48 -9.83
N SER A 177 13.87 6.59 -11.12
CA SER A 177 15.15 6.19 -11.75
C SER A 177 16.12 7.33 -12.03
N LYS A 178 15.66 8.58 -12.06
CA LYS A 178 16.54 9.75 -12.30
C LYS A 178 17.58 9.92 -11.20
N THR A 179 17.17 9.72 -9.96
CA THR A 179 17.98 9.81 -8.74
C THR A 179 17.52 8.67 -7.83
N PRO A 180 18.06 7.45 -8.01
CA PRO A 180 17.53 6.25 -7.35
C PRO A 180 17.50 6.32 -5.82
N ASP A 181 18.39 7.11 -5.22
CA ASP A 181 18.44 7.44 -3.79
C ASP A 181 17.20 8.19 -3.28
N ARG A 182 16.49 8.88 -4.17
CA ARG A 182 15.23 9.59 -3.87
C ARG A 182 13.99 8.72 -4.06
N GLY A 183 14.15 7.46 -4.48
CA GLY A 183 13.06 6.52 -4.59
C GLY A 183 12.43 6.18 -3.25
N ALA A 184 11.22 5.64 -3.27
CA ALA A 184 10.60 5.07 -2.08
C ALA A 184 11.45 3.88 -1.59
N ARG A 185 11.74 3.83 -0.29
CA ARG A 185 12.47 2.75 0.40
C ARG A 185 11.52 1.76 1.06
N GLU A 186 10.40 2.21 1.58
CA GLU A 186 9.40 1.41 2.28
C GLU A 186 8.03 1.71 1.71
N ILE A 187 7.16 0.71 1.72
CA ILE A 187 5.80 0.82 1.23
C ILE A 187 4.84 0.09 2.16
N GLU A 188 3.70 0.72 2.41
CA GLU A 188 2.56 0.13 3.07
C GLU A 188 1.37 0.13 2.13
N ILE A 189 0.63 -0.99 2.10
CA ILE A 189 -0.54 -1.15 1.25
C ILE A 189 -1.72 -1.51 2.13
N TYR A 190 -2.82 -0.80 1.95
CA TYR A 190 -4.07 -1.00 2.67
C TYR A 190 -5.21 -1.24 1.69
N VAL A 191 -6.15 -2.10 2.08
CA VAL A 191 -7.41 -2.36 1.39
C VAL A 191 -8.55 -2.14 2.37
N ASP A 192 -9.43 -1.18 2.08
CA ASP A 192 -10.53 -0.76 2.97
C ASP A 192 -10.06 -0.58 4.43
N ASP A 193 -8.97 0.18 4.61
CA ASP A 193 -8.29 0.47 5.88
C ASP A 193 -7.53 -0.70 6.54
N LEU A 194 -7.60 -1.91 5.99
CA LEU A 194 -6.81 -3.06 6.46
C LEU A 194 -5.44 -3.05 5.81
N LYS A 195 -4.35 -2.98 6.60
CA LYS A 195 -2.99 -3.14 6.08
C LYS A 195 -2.80 -4.57 5.58
N VAL A 196 -2.55 -4.72 4.28
CA VAL A 196 -2.37 -6.03 3.61
C VAL A 196 -0.91 -6.32 3.25
N TYR A 197 -0.04 -5.30 3.24
CA TYR A 197 1.39 -5.48 2.98
C TYR A 197 2.20 -4.35 3.60
N MET A 198 3.40 -4.70 4.05
CA MET A 198 4.46 -3.78 4.46
C MET A 198 5.80 -4.37 4.03
N GLY A 199 6.67 -3.59 3.42
CA GLY A 199 7.98 -4.10 3.00
C GLY A 199 8.89 -3.04 2.42
N SER A 200 10.10 -3.46 2.06
CA SER A 200 11.11 -2.56 1.48
C SER A 200 11.07 -2.60 -0.05
N LEU A 201 11.42 -1.48 -0.67
CA LEU A 201 11.53 -1.29 -2.11
C LEU A 201 12.99 -1.10 -2.51
N ARG A 202 13.38 -1.76 -3.61
CA ARG A 202 14.69 -1.54 -4.22
C ARG A 202 14.74 -0.17 -4.88
N GLN A 203 15.94 0.42 -4.87
CA GLN A 203 16.24 1.54 -5.75
C GLN A 203 16.11 1.12 -7.21
N ALA A 204 15.67 2.05 -8.05
CA ALA A 204 15.67 1.82 -9.49
C ALA A 204 17.11 1.65 -10.00
N PRO A 205 17.34 0.86 -11.06
CA PRO A 205 18.65 0.75 -11.67
C PRO A 205 19.13 2.11 -12.15
N PRO A 206 20.42 2.46 -11.93
CA PRO A 206 20.97 3.71 -12.44
C PRO A 206 20.89 3.72 -13.96
N SER A 207 20.73 4.92 -14.55
CA SER A 207 20.78 5.08 -16.00
C SER A 207 22.06 4.46 -16.55
N PRO A 208 22.02 3.73 -17.68
CA PRO A 208 23.22 3.20 -18.29
C PRO A 208 24.13 4.38 -18.61
N GLY A 209 25.18 4.56 -17.80
CA GLY A 209 26.27 5.43 -18.19
C GLY A 209 26.84 4.93 -19.51
N VAL A 210 27.41 5.84 -20.31
CA VAL A 210 28.36 5.45 -21.36
C VAL A 210 29.56 4.81 -20.64
N THR A 211 29.48 3.51 -20.36
CA THR A 211 30.59 2.75 -19.83
C THR A 211 31.62 2.60 -20.95
N ARG A 212 32.92 2.75 -20.62
CA ARG A 212 34.05 2.67 -21.58
C ARG A 212 34.18 1.32 -22.32
N LEU A 213 33.25 0.39 -22.13
CA LEU A 213 33.28 -0.97 -22.66
C LEU A 213 32.12 -1.31 -23.62
N GLY A 214 31.30 -0.34 -24.03
CA GLY A 214 30.41 -0.47 -25.19
C GLY A 214 29.34 -1.58 -25.13
N LYS A 215 29.11 -2.20 -23.97
CA LYS A 215 28.01 -3.17 -23.80
C LYS A 215 26.75 -2.41 -23.42
N VAL A 216 25.82 -2.32 -24.36
CA VAL A 216 24.43 -1.94 -24.11
C VAL A 216 23.86 -2.93 -23.08
N GLN A 217 23.48 -2.45 -21.89
CA GLN A 217 22.73 -3.27 -20.94
C GLN A 217 21.33 -3.49 -21.50
N GLN A 218 21.15 -4.59 -22.23
CA GLN A 218 19.82 -5.08 -22.58
C GLN A 218 19.11 -5.58 -21.31
N GLY A 219 17.89 -5.10 -21.08
CA GLY A 219 16.87 -5.79 -20.28
C GLY A 219 16.98 -5.67 -18.76
N VAL A 220 17.29 -4.49 -18.22
CA VAL A 220 17.20 -4.29 -16.76
C VAL A 220 15.73 -4.15 -16.35
N GLU A 221 15.20 -5.11 -15.58
CA GLU A 221 13.85 -5.06 -15.05
C GLU A 221 13.81 -4.14 -13.82
N PHE A 222 13.06 -3.03 -13.90
CA PHE A 222 12.89 -2.09 -12.80
C PHE A 222 11.84 -2.55 -11.80
N GLY A 223 10.90 -3.38 -12.25
CA GLY A 223 9.69 -3.72 -11.51
C GLY A 223 9.98 -4.60 -10.30
N GLN A 224 9.39 -4.25 -9.16
CA GLN A 224 9.32 -5.09 -7.98
C GLN A 224 7.87 -5.58 -7.79
N PRO A 225 7.60 -6.87 -8.02
CA PRO A 225 6.27 -7.42 -7.81
C PRO A 225 6.00 -7.69 -6.32
N ILE A 226 4.78 -7.36 -5.89
CA ILE A 226 4.17 -7.72 -4.62
C ILE A 226 2.95 -8.57 -4.99
N LEU A 227 2.99 -9.87 -4.66
CA LEU A 227 1.96 -10.82 -5.02
C LEU A 227 0.96 -11.00 -3.88
N PHE A 228 -0.31 -11.12 -4.24
CA PHE A 228 -1.43 -11.46 -3.36
C PHE A 228 -2.17 -12.70 -3.88
N THR A 229 -1.54 -13.48 -4.75
CA THR A 229 -2.14 -14.62 -5.44
C THR A 229 -1.21 -15.83 -5.40
N LEU A 230 -1.80 -17.02 -5.41
CA LEU A 230 -1.08 -18.29 -5.59
C LEU A 230 -1.31 -18.89 -6.98
N ASN A 231 -1.92 -18.13 -7.90
CA ASN A 231 -2.13 -18.59 -9.27
C ASN A 231 -0.79 -18.97 -9.92
N PRO A 232 -0.53 -20.25 -10.25
CA PRO A 232 0.76 -20.71 -10.75
C PRO A 232 1.17 -20.00 -12.05
N ALA A 233 0.21 -19.65 -12.91
CA ALA A 233 0.48 -18.95 -14.16
C ALA A 233 1.07 -17.55 -13.94
N GLN A 234 0.67 -16.84 -12.88
CA GLN A 234 1.24 -15.53 -12.53
C GLN A 234 2.52 -15.70 -11.72
N VAL A 235 2.48 -16.58 -10.71
CA VAL A 235 3.57 -16.75 -9.75
C VAL A 235 4.76 -17.44 -10.39
N GLU A 236 4.62 -18.67 -10.86
CA GLU A 236 5.76 -19.51 -11.24
C GLU A 236 6.38 -19.10 -12.57
N VAL A 237 5.55 -18.66 -13.52
CA VAL A 237 5.99 -18.34 -14.89
C VAL A 237 6.66 -16.97 -14.98
N HIS A 238 6.11 -15.96 -14.29
CA HIS A 238 6.52 -14.56 -14.54
C HIS A 238 7.26 -13.90 -13.38
N GLU A 239 6.87 -14.16 -12.13
CA GLU A 239 7.23 -13.27 -11.03
C GLU A 239 8.05 -13.94 -9.91
N LYS A 240 8.03 -15.26 -9.75
CA LYS A 240 8.70 -15.99 -8.64
C LYS A 240 10.17 -15.63 -8.46
N ARG A 241 10.91 -15.39 -9.55
CA ARG A 241 12.34 -15.01 -9.52
C ARG A 241 12.57 -13.50 -9.31
N LYS A 242 11.53 -12.69 -9.41
CA LYS A 242 11.57 -11.22 -9.29
C LYS A 242 11.12 -10.72 -7.93
N VAL A 243 10.37 -11.55 -7.20
CA VAL A 243 10.01 -11.31 -5.81
C VAL A 243 11.27 -11.29 -4.95
N VAL A 244 11.43 -10.22 -4.18
CA VAL A 244 12.56 -10.03 -3.28
C VAL A 244 12.09 -10.24 -1.86
N TYR A 245 12.90 -10.96 -1.09
CA TYR A 245 12.81 -11.02 0.36
C TYR A 245 14.01 -10.25 0.90
N CYS A 246 13.75 -9.08 1.48
CA CYS A 246 14.76 -8.24 2.12
C CYS A 246 15.28 -8.84 3.44
N GLY A 247 14.61 -9.85 4.00
CA GLY A 247 15.10 -10.59 5.17
C GLY A 247 16.31 -11.50 4.90
N SER A 248 16.92 -11.48 3.72
CA SER A 248 18.21 -12.12 3.45
C SER A 248 19.42 -11.27 3.81
N GLU A 249 19.25 -9.95 4.00
CA GLU A 249 20.24 -9.19 4.76
C GLU A 249 19.95 -9.44 6.23
N ASP A 250 20.71 -10.34 6.86
CA ASP A 250 20.53 -10.68 8.27
C ASP A 250 20.40 -9.39 9.09
N GLN A 251 19.26 -9.22 9.76
CA GLN A 251 19.17 -8.20 10.80
C GLN A 251 20.26 -8.53 11.81
N ASP A 252 21.13 -7.57 12.08
CA ASP A 252 22.23 -7.76 13.02
C ASP A 252 21.68 -7.78 14.45
N VAL A 253 21.31 -8.98 14.93
CA VAL A 253 20.65 -9.18 16.23
C VAL A 253 21.64 -9.75 17.24
N LEU A 254 21.69 -9.13 18.42
CA LEU A 254 22.35 -9.68 19.60
C LEU A 254 21.36 -10.63 20.32
N CYS A 255 21.62 -11.93 20.29
CA CYS A 255 20.81 -12.90 21.04
C CYS A 255 21.49 -13.23 22.36
N ILE A 256 20.78 -13.07 23.48
CA ILE A 256 21.26 -13.43 24.82
C ILE A 256 20.31 -14.48 25.41
N ASN A 257 20.87 -15.58 25.90
CA ASN A 257 20.14 -16.62 26.63
C ASN A 257 20.82 -16.85 27.99
N GLU A 258 20.07 -16.76 29.08
CA GLU A 258 20.59 -16.96 30.46
C GLU A 258 21.87 -16.13 30.75
N GLY A 259 21.90 -14.88 30.27
CA GLY A 259 23.04 -13.97 30.45
C GLY A 259 24.26 -14.27 29.57
N GLN A 260 24.18 -15.27 28.69
CA GLN A 260 25.22 -15.58 27.72
C GLN A 260 24.83 -15.10 26.34
N VAL A 261 25.77 -14.46 25.64
CA VAL A 261 25.59 -14.09 24.23
C VAL A 261 25.60 -15.36 23.38
N VAL A 262 24.49 -15.63 22.71
CA VAL A 262 24.27 -16.78 21.81
C VAL A 262 24.54 -16.39 20.35
N ILE A 263 24.24 -15.14 19.97
CA ILE A 263 24.54 -14.59 18.64
C ILE A 263 25.12 -13.19 18.85
N GLU A 264 26.33 -12.96 18.36
CA GLU A 264 27.00 -11.66 18.45
C GLU A 264 26.54 -10.72 17.34
N SER A 265 26.29 -9.46 17.69
CA SER A 265 25.97 -8.41 16.72
C SER A 265 27.24 -7.70 16.24
N LYS A 266 27.32 -7.37 14.96
CA LYS A 266 28.35 -6.50 14.34
C LYS A 266 28.40 -5.12 15.03
N ALA A 267 27.31 -4.66 15.62
CA ALA A 267 27.27 -3.43 16.42
C ALA A 267 28.09 -3.53 17.72
N MET A 268 28.31 -4.72 18.28
CA MET A 268 29.13 -4.90 19.49
C MET A 268 30.59 -4.49 19.29
N HIS A 269 31.07 -4.54 18.05
CA HIS A 269 32.47 -4.26 17.69
C HIS A 269 32.67 -2.83 17.18
N ARG A 270 31.61 -2.02 17.11
CA ARG A 270 31.72 -0.62 16.72
C ARG A 270 32.16 0.19 17.93
N ALA A 271 33.08 1.13 17.70
CA ALA A 271 33.40 2.12 18.71
C ALA A 271 32.10 2.85 19.12
N PRO A 272 31.86 3.06 20.43
CA PRO A 272 30.74 3.86 20.88
C PRO A 272 30.74 5.23 20.19
N ASP A 273 29.56 5.77 19.88
CA ASP A 273 29.46 7.13 19.37
C ASP A 273 30.12 8.10 20.38
N PRO A 274 31.14 8.89 19.97
CA PRO A 274 31.81 9.83 20.86
C PRO A 274 30.87 10.87 21.48
N GLY A 275 29.70 11.11 20.88
CA GLY A 275 28.68 12.03 21.36
C GLY A 275 27.54 11.39 22.15
N ALA A 276 27.52 10.06 22.32
CA ALA A 276 26.50 9.41 23.13
C ALA A 276 26.77 9.66 24.62
N GLU A 277 25.85 10.36 25.29
CA GLU A 277 25.86 10.45 26.76
C GLU A 277 25.72 9.03 27.32
N GLY A 278 26.72 8.60 28.11
CA GLY A 278 26.65 7.31 28.79
C GLY A 278 25.41 7.24 29.67
N VAL A 279 24.76 6.08 29.71
CA VAL A 279 23.63 5.85 30.61
C VAL A 279 24.13 5.95 32.06
N VAL A 280 23.89 7.09 32.71
CA VAL A 280 24.17 7.25 34.14
C VAL A 280 23.07 6.53 34.89
N VAL A 281 23.39 5.33 35.39
CA VAL A 281 22.46 4.55 36.21
C VAL A 281 22.44 5.15 37.61
N ASP A 282 21.38 5.90 37.91
CA ASP A 282 21.06 6.35 39.26
C ASP A 282 20.60 5.14 40.11
N LEU A 283 21.52 4.63 40.93
CA LEU A 283 21.30 3.43 41.73
C LEU A 283 20.14 3.59 42.74
N ASP A 284 19.83 4.83 43.14
CA ASP A 284 18.77 5.13 44.11
C ASP A 284 17.37 5.08 43.46
N LYS A 285 17.29 5.13 42.12
CA LYS A 285 16.05 5.00 41.36
C LYS A 285 15.83 3.59 40.79
N ARG A 286 16.69 2.63 41.14
CA ARG A 286 16.56 1.27 40.65
C ARG A 286 15.29 0.64 41.23
N PRO A 287 14.36 0.11 40.40
CA PRO A 287 13.17 -0.55 40.91
C PRO A 287 13.55 -1.78 41.74
N THR A 288 13.12 -1.81 43.00
CA THR A 288 13.34 -2.87 43.99
C THR A 288 12.38 -4.05 43.81
N THR A 289 12.22 -4.56 42.58
CA THR A 289 11.29 -5.69 42.31
C THR A 289 11.86 -7.07 42.67
N ALA A 290 13.10 -7.17 43.15
CA ALA A 290 13.77 -8.46 43.41
C ALA A 290 14.18 -8.71 44.88
N MET A 291 13.84 -7.83 45.83
CA MET A 291 14.24 -7.98 47.24
C MET A 291 13.05 -8.42 48.11
N CYS A 292 12.56 -9.64 47.88
CA CYS A 292 11.86 -10.39 48.91
C CYS A 292 12.03 -11.89 48.65
N ARG A 293 13.09 -12.47 49.22
CA ARG A 293 13.16 -13.91 49.50
C ARG A 293 13.36 -14.03 51.00
N THR A 294 12.29 -14.38 51.70
CA THR A 294 12.32 -14.93 53.07
C THR A 294 13.03 -16.26 53.09
#